data_AF-A0A2A2V779-F1
#
_entry.id   AF-A0A2A2V779-F1
#
_cell.length_a   1.000
_cell.length_b   1.000
_cell.length_c   1.000
_cell.angle_alpha   90.00
_cell.angle_beta   90.00
_cell.angle_gamma   90.00
#
_symmetry.space_group_name_H-M   'P 1'
#
loop_
_entity.id
_entity.type
_entity.pdbx_description
1 polymer ?
#
loop_
_entity_poly.entity_id
_entity_poly.type
_entity_poly.pdbx_seq_one_letter_code
_entity_poly.pdbx_strand_id
1 'polypeptide(L)'
;MAKRLIDPKAKARYQTVSFKTGVPWFFIAVAHEREASQNWNTQLGQGDPLGSVSVHVPKGRGPFKTWEDGAYDALVNCAPFAARNHDWSIGGTLTMLEQYNGLGYAARGRPSPYIWSGTDQYVSGKYVRDGVYDASVVDQQLGCAGLLAAMMQLDPTITFSGAKIIPATQPPAPPRRPPSVTPSIRDPAKGSLGAFFVDLFKSLFGKK
;
A
#
# COMPACT_ATOMS: atom_id res chain seq x y z
N MET A 1 2.36 -7.94 -21.52
CA MET A 1 1.73 -7.97 -20.18
C MET A 1 0.79 -6.79 -19.96
N ALA A 2 1.29 -5.56 -19.80
CA ALA A 2 0.49 -4.38 -19.45
C ALA A 2 -0.77 -4.15 -20.31
N LYS A 3 -0.68 -4.34 -21.64
CA LYS A 3 -1.83 -4.25 -22.56
C LYS A 3 -3.01 -5.13 -22.17
N ARG A 4 -2.78 -6.34 -21.62
CA ARG A 4 -3.87 -7.22 -21.16
C ARG A 4 -4.49 -6.73 -19.85
N LEU A 5 -3.70 -6.11 -18.98
CA LEU A 5 -4.16 -5.61 -17.68
C LEU A 5 -5.09 -4.39 -17.84
N ILE A 6 -4.86 -3.60 -18.89
CA ILE A 6 -5.67 -2.43 -19.25
C ILE A 6 -6.73 -2.74 -20.32
N ASP A 7 -6.83 -4.00 -20.79
CA ASP A 7 -7.85 -4.39 -21.77
C ASP A 7 -9.24 -3.96 -21.27
N PRO A 8 -10.11 -3.37 -22.11
CA PRO A 8 -11.40 -2.82 -21.64
C PRO A 8 -12.25 -3.81 -20.85
N LYS A 9 -12.24 -5.11 -21.22
CA LYS A 9 -12.99 -6.14 -20.49
C LYS A 9 -12.35 -6.43 -19.15
N ALA A 10 -11.02 -6.57 -19.11
CA ALA A 10 -10.28 -6.78 -17.86
C ALA A 10 -10.45 -5.59 -16.90
N LYS A 11 -10.24 -4.38 -17.41
CA LYS A 11 -10.39 -3.12 -16.67
C LYS A 11 -11.78 -2.97 -16.07
N ALA A 12 -12.84 -3.28 -16.82
CA ALA A 12 -14.22 -3.21 -16.30
C ALA A 12 -14.45 -4.14 -15.09
N ARG A 13 -13.86 -5.34 -15.09
CA ARG A 13 -13.93 -6.27 -13.95
C ARG A 13 -13.17 -5.74 -12.75
N TYR A 14 -11.96 -5.23 -12.96
CA TYR A 14 -11.18 -4.58 -11.89
C TYR A 14 -11.89 -3.36 -11.31
N GLN A 15 -12.52 -2.54 -12.15
CA GLN A 15 -13.31 -1.38 -11.73
C GLN A 15 -14.55 -1.78 -10.93
N THR A 16 -15.19 -2.90 -11.27
CA THR A 16 -16.32 -3.44 -10.50
C THR A 16 -15.90 -3.77 -9.07
N VAL A 17 -14.74 -4.40 -8.89
CA VAL A 17 -14.20 -4.68 -7.55
C VAL A 17 -13.76 -3.38 -6.87
N SER A 18 -13.07 -2.51 -7.59
CA SER A 18 -12.62 -1.21 -7.09
C SER A 18 -13.76 -0.36 -6.53
N PHE A 19 -14.90 -0.33 -7.22
CA PHE A 19 -16.10 0.36 -6.78
C PHE A 19 -16.65 -0.21 -5.46
N LYS A 20 -16.58 -1.53 -5.27
CA LYS A 20 -17.08 -2.19 -4.05
C LYS A 20 -16.14 -2.07 -2.85
N THR A 21 -14.84 -1.97 -3.08
CA THR A 21 -13.83 -2.07 -2.01
C THR A 21 -13.09 -0.77 -1.73
N GLY A 22 -13.14 0.20 -2.64
CA GLY A 22 -12.31 1.41 -2.58
C GLY A 22 -10.84 1.19 -2.97
N VAL A 23 -10.42 -0.05 -3.26
CA VAL A 23 -9.06 -0.36 -3.71
C VAL A 23 -8.90 0.06 -5.17
N PRO A 24 -7.87 0.81 -5.57
CA PRO A 24 -7.69 1.24 -6.96
C PRO A 24 -7.61 0.07 -7.93
N TRP A 25 -8.32 0.16 -9.06
CA TRP A 25 -8.37 -0.92 -10.04
C TRP A 25 -6.98 -1.32 -10.57
N PHE A 26 -6.05 -0.37 -10.68
CA PHE A 26 -4.68 -0.64 -11.14
C PHE A 26 -3.86 -1.44 -10.13
N PHE A 27 -4.12 -1.28 -8.82
CA PHE A 27 -3.55 -2.15 -7.78
C PHE A 27 -4.05 -3.59 -7.98
N ILE A 28 -5.38 -3.75 -8.14
CA ILE A 28 -6.02 -5.06 -8.30
C ILE A 28 -5.48 -5.75 -9.56
N ALA A 29 -5.28 -5.01 -10.64
CA ALA A 29 -4.78 -5.54 -11.91
C ALA A 29 -3.38 -6.15 -11.78
N VAL A 30 -2.43 -5.44 -11.17
CA VAL A 30 -1.06 -5.95 -11.01
C VAL A 30 -0.96 -7.04 -9.94
N ALA A 31 -1.77 -6.98 -8.87
CA ALA A 31 -1.89 -8.08 -7.93
C ALA A 31 -2.43 -9.35 -8.62
N HIS A 32 -3.46 -9.23 -9.47
CA HIS A 32 -4.00 -10.36 -10.23
C HIS A 32 -2.96 -10.96 -11.19
N GLU A 33 -2.13 -10.13 -11.82
CA GLU A 33 -1.01 -10.63 -12.64
C GLU A 33 0.00 -11.40 -11.80
N ARG A 34 0.38 -10.88 -10.63
CA ARG A 34 1.38 -11.50 -9.78
C ARG A 34 0.91 -12.79 -9.12
N GLU A 35 -0.31 -12.83 -8.61
CA GLU A 35 -0.86 -14.01 -7.92
C GLU A 35 -1.29 -15.12 -8.88
N ALA A 36 -1.68 -14.75 -10.11
CA ALA A 36 -2.44 -15.68 -10.96
C ALA A 36 -2.15 -15.55 -12.47
N SER A 37 -1.17 -14.74 -12.89
CA SER A 37 -0.92 -14.46 -14.31
C SER A 37 -2.18 -14.00 -15.06
N GLN A 38 -3.04 -13.24 -14.39
CA GLN A 38 -4.34 -12.78 -14.88
C GLN A 38 -5.35 -13.91 -15.18
N ASN A 39 -5.21 -15.08 -14.56
CA ASN A 39 -6.12 -16.19 -14.77
C ASN A 39 -7.45 -15.99 -14.01
N TRP A 40 -8.48 -15.60 -14.75
CA TRP A 40 -9.83 -15.37 -14.23
C TRP A 40 -10.53 -16.60 -13.61
N ASN A 41 -9.96 -17.81 -13.76
CA ASN A 41 -10.45 -19.04 -13.14
C ASN A 41 -9.73 -19.37 -11.82
N THR A 42 -8.99 -18.41 -11.26
CA THR A 42 -8.28 -18.54 -9.98
C THR A 42 -8.67 -17.41 -9.03
N GLN A 43 -8.36 -17.60 -7.74
CA GLN A 43 -8.66 -16.66 -6.68
C GLN A 43 -7.54 -15.61 -6.55
N LEU A 44 -7.92 -14.34 -6.42
CA LEU A 44 -6.97 -13.22 -6.32
C LEU A 44 -6.04 -13.29 -5.09
N GLY A 45 -6.42 -13.99 -4.02
CA GLY A 45 -5.63 -14.03 -2.79
C GLY A 45 -4.34 -14.85 -2.89
N GLN A 46 -4.32 -15.89 -3.73
CA GLN A 46 -3.25 -16.90 -3.70
C GLN A 46 -3.11 -17.72 -4.99
N GLY A 47 -3.95 -17.49 -6.00
CA GLY A 47 -3.91 -18.21 -7.28
C GLY A 47 -4.54 -19.60 -7.29
N ASP A 48 -5.18 -20.06 -6.20
CA ASP A 48 -5.92 -21.34 -6.20
C ASP A 48 -7.14 -21.31 -7.13
N PRO A 49 -7.64 -22.47 -7.61
CA PRO A 49 -8.84 -22.53 -8.45
C PRO A 49 -10.05 -21.81 -7.83
N LEU A 50 -10.78 -21.04 -8.65
CA LEU A 50 -11.91 -20.21 -8.21
C LEU A 50 -13.05 -21.04 -7.59
N GLY A 51 -13.33 -22.21 -8.17
CA GLY A 51 -14.39 -23.12 -7.75
C GLY A 51 -14.04 -24.07 -6.60
N SER A 52 -12.92 -23.85 -5.92
CA SER A 52 -12.42 -24.72 -4.83
C SER A 52 -12.20 -23.94 -3.54
N VAL A 53 -12.16 -24.65 -2.41
CA VAL A 53 -11.65 -24.07 -1.15
C VAL A 53 -10.14 -23.87 -1.27
N SER A 54 -9.63 -22.71 -0.88
CA SER A 54 -8.19 -22.40 -0.96
C SER A 54 -7.35 -23.24 0.00
N VAL A 55 -6.20 -23.70 -0.48
CA VAL A 55 -5.20 -24.46 0.28
C VAL A 55 -3.94 -23.64 0.53
N HIS A 56 -3.63 -22.68 -0.34
CA HIS A 56 -2.59 -21.68 -0.14
C HIS A 56 -3.11 -20.53 0.73
N VAL A 57 -2.20 -19.80 1.38
CA VAL A 57 -2.55 -18.68 2.27
C VAL A 57 -3.04 -17.49 1.43
N PRO A 58 -4.20 -16.87 1.73
CA PRO A 58 -5.12 -17.17 2.83
C PRO A 58 -5.90 -18.48 2.62
N LYS A 59 -5.82 -19.41 3.60
CA LYS A 59 -6.41 -20.75 3.51
C LYS A 59 -7.90 -20.73 3.87
N GLY A 60 -8.65 -21.70 3.34
CA GLY A 60 -10.06 -21.90 3.70
C GLY A 60 -11.02 -20.85 3.14
N ARG A 61 -10.63 -20.15 2.06
CA ARG A 61 -11.48 -19.18 1.35
C ARG A 61 -12.23 -19.86 0.22
N GLY A 62 -13.37 -19.29 -0.18
CA GLY A 62 -14.21 -19.85 -1.25
C GLY A 62 -14.91 -21.15 -0.85
N PRO A 63 -15.40 -21.94 -1.83
CA PRO A 63 -15.35 -21.67 -3.28
C PRO A 63 -16.16 -20.42 -3.64
N PHE A 64 -15.76 -19.72 -4.71
CA PHE A 64 -16.45 -18.53 -5.19
C PHE A 64 -17.14 -18.79 -6.52
N LYS A 65 -18.32 -18.20 -6.70
CA LYS A 65 -19.08 -18.30 -7.96
C LYS A 65 -18.48 -17.40 -9.04
N THR A 66 -18.01 -16.23 -8.67
CA THR A 66 -17.40 -15.25 -9.58
C THR A 66 -16.02 -14.83 -9.08
N TRP A 67 -15.17 -14.41 -10.00
CA TRP A 67 -13.85 -13.88 -9.67
C TRP A 67 -13.97 -12.62 -8.79
N GLU A 68 -14.98 -11.78 -9.06
CA GLU A 68 -15.28 -10.57 -8.30
C GLU A 68 -15.59 -10.87 -6.82
N ASP A 69 -16.32 -11.95 -6.53
CA ASP A 69 -16.60 -12.38 -5.16
C ASP A 69 -15.31 -12.79 -4.43
N GLY A 70 -14.46 -13.57 -5.10
CA GLY A 70 -13.16 -13.97 -4.55
C GLY A 70 -12.19 -12.80 -4.39
N ALA A 71 -12.21 -11.85 -5.33
CA ALA A 71 -11.40 -10.64 -5.26
C ALA A 71 -11.86 -9.71 -4.12
N TYR A 72 -13.17 -9.53 -3.94
CA TYR A 72 -13.72 -8.81 -2.80
C TYR A 72 -13.25 -9.46 -1.50
N ASP A 73 -13.36 -10.78 -1.41
CA ASP A 73 -12.97 -11.53 -0.22
C ASP A 73 -11.49 -11.33 0.14
N ALA A 74 -10.59 -11.49 -0.84
CA ALA A 74 -9.15 -11.30 -0.65
C ALA A 74 -8.79 -9.88 -0.19
N LEU A 75 -9.46 -8.84 -0.73
CA LEU A 75 -9.14 -7.44 -0.44
C LEU A 75 -9.77 -6.94 0.88
N VAL A 76 -10.90 -7.50 1.30
CA VAL A 76 -11.68 -7.00 2.44
C VAL A 76 -11.52 -7.87 3.69
N ASN A 77 -11.46 -9.19 3.52
CA ASN A 77 -11.55 -10.16 4.61
C ASN A 77 -10.22 -10.86 4.92
N CYS A 78 -9.20 -10.68 4.08
CA CYS A 78 -7.88 -11.27 4.28
C CYS A 78 -6.84 -10.18 4.54
N ALA A 79 -5.81 -10.51 5.31
CA ALA A 79 -4.64 -9.65 5.45
C ALA A 79 -4.01 -9.40 4.05
N PRO A 80 -3.51 -8.18 3.77
CA PRO A 80 -3.33 -7.05 4.67
C PRO A 80 -4.58 -6.15 4.84
N PHE A 81 -5.77 -6.61 4.43
CA PHE A 81 -7.02 -5.84 4.43
C PHE A 81 -6.91 -4.58 3.57
N ALA A 82 -6.48 -4.75 2.31
CA ALA A 82 -6.22 -3.65 1.38
C ALA A 82 -7.38 -2.64 1.27
N ALA A 83 -8.63 -3.09 1.41
CA ALA A 83 -9.81 -2.21 1.41
C ALA A 83 -9.84 -1.19 2.58
N ARG A 84 -9.04 -1.40 3.62
CA ARG A 84 -8.88 -0.46 4.76
C ARG A 84 -7.74 0.53 4.56
N ASN A 85 -6.98 0.42 3.47
CA ASN A 85 -5.88 1.32 3.19
C ASN A 85 -6.40 2.71 2.76
N HIS A 86 -5.81 3.75 3.32
CA HIS A 86 -6.16 5.15 3.01
C HIS A 86 -5.09 5.86 2.18
N ASP A 87 -3.86 5.31 2.11
CA ASP A 87 -2.78 5.88 1.32
C ASP A 87 -2.63 5.15 -0.02
N TRP A 88 -3.19 5.76 -1.06
CA TRP A 88 -3.03 5.33 -2.45
C TRP A 88 -2.13 6.26 -3.25
N SER A 89 -1.21 6.97 -2.58
CA SER A 89 -0.05 7.55 -3.25
C SER A 89 0.78 6.43 -3.93
N ILE A 90 1.75 6.80 -4.77
CA ILE A 90 2.63 5.81 -5.39
C ILE A 90 3.38 4.99 -4.33
N GLY A 91 3.86 5.63 -3.26
CA GLY A 91 4.50 4.97 -2.13
C GLY A 91 3.54 4.03 -1.41
N GLY A 92 2.38 4.54 -1.00
CA GLY A 92 1.35 3.75 -0.32
C GLY A 92 0.88 2.54 -1.13
N THR A 93 0.72 2.71 -2.45
CA THR A 93 0.35 1.61 -3.35
C THR A 93 1.43 0.53 -3.41
N LEU A 94 2.69 0.91 -3.62
CA LEU A 94 3.80 -0.06 -3.68
C LEU A 94 4.00 -0.77 -2.33
N THR A 95 3.86 -0.04 -1.22
CA THR A 95 3.91 -0.60 0.14
C THR A 95 2.75 -1.56 0.41
N MET A 96 1.54 -1.24 -0.05
CA MET A 96 0.38 -2.15 0.08
C MET A 96 0.54 -3.40 -0.80
N LEU A 97 1.13 -3.28 -1.99
CA LEU A 97 1.41 -4.43 -2.86
C LEU A 97 2.45 -5.36 -2.23
N GLU A 98 3.48 -4.80 -1.58
CA GLU A 98 4.48 -5.61 -0.90
C GLU A 98 3.87 -6.32 0.32
N GLN A 99 3.00 -5.64 1.06
CA GLN A 99 2.22 -6.28 2.13
C GLN A 99 1.29 -7.39 1.62
N TYR A 100 0.68 -7.19 0.45
CA TYR A 100 -0.21 -8.16 -0.18
C TYR A 100 0.53 -9.47 -0.52
N ASN A 101 1.73 -9.37 -1.07
CA ASN A 101 2.63 -10.52 -1.27
C ASN A 101 3.20 -11.07 0.06
N GLY A 102 3.55 -10.18 0.98
CA GLY A 102 4.23 -10.48 2.23
C GLY A 102 5.56 -9.74 2.40
N LEU A 103 5.83 -9.32 3.64
CA LEU A 103 6.93 -8.41 4.03
C LEU A 103 8.31 -9.08 4.22
N GLY A 104 8.51 -10.30 3.71
CA GLY A 104 9.75 -11.05 3.93
C GLY A 104 11.00 -10.37 3.35
N TYR A 105 10.85 -9.65 2.24
CA TYR A 105 11.96 -8.93 1.59
C TYR A 105 12.30 -7.62 2.34
N ALA A 106 11.28 -6.81 2.65
CA ALA A 106 11.44 -5.63 3.53
C ALA A 106 12.11 -5.97 4.87
N ALA A 107 11.69 -7.06 5.53
CA ALA A 107 12.29 -7.52 6.79
C ALA A 107 13.79 -7.89 6.66
N ARG A 108 14.28 -8.13 5.44
CA ARG A 108 15.69 -8.40 5.14
C ARG A 108 16.43 -7.19 4.57
N GLY A 109 15.79 -6.03 4.46
CA GLY A 109 16.36 -4.87 3.79
C GLY A 109 16.69 -5.15 2.31
N ARG A 110 15.90 -5.99 1.65
CA ARG A 110 16.10 -6.38 0.24
C ARG A 110 14.94 -5.85 -0.61
N PRO A 111 15.20 -5.40 -1.84
CA PRO A 111 14.14 -5.12 -2.81
C PRO A 111 13.31 -6.37 -3.09
N SER A 112 11.99 -6.25 -2.96
CA SER A 112 11.07 -7.35 -3.28
C SER A 112 11.01 -7.57 -4.80
N PRO A 113 11.30 -8.78 -5.33
CA PRO A 113 11.07 -9.11 -6.74
C PRO A 113 9.60 -8.94 -7.16
N TYR A 114 8.65 -9.12 -6.23
CA TYR A 114 7.23 -8.90 -6.47
C TYR A 114 6.94 -7.46 -6.91
N ILE A 115 7.71 -6.51 -6.38
CA ILE A 115 7.57 -5.09 -6.71
C ILE A 115 8.50 -4.70 -7.85
N TRP A 116 9.77 -5.13 -7.80
CA TRP A 116 10.85 -4.52 -8.55
C TRP A 116 11.43 -5.41 -9.66
N SER A 117 11.02 -6.67 -9.82
CA SER A 117 11.60 -7.51 -10.87
C SER A 117 11.42 -6.90 -12.27
N GLY A 118 12.47 -6.98 -13.08
CA GLY A 118 12.55 -6.33 -14.40
C GLY A 118 12.88 -4.84 -14.35
N THR A 119 13.28 -4.30 -13.20
CA THR A 119 13.78 -2.92 -13.03
C THR A 119 15.24 -2.93 -12.54
N ASP A 120 15.89 -1.77 -12.53
CA ASP A 120 17.24 -1.61 -11.98
C ASP A 120 17.30 -1.69 -10.44
N GLN A 121 16.15 -1.66 -9.75
CA GLN A 121 16.05 -1.78 -8.29
C GLN A 121 16.15 -3.23 -7.80
N TYR A 122 16.08 -4.22 -8.70
CA TYR A 122 16.17 -5.64 -8.35
C TYR A 122 17.16 -6.35 -9.26
N VAL A 123 18.17 -6.98 -8.65
CA VAL A 123 19.17 -7.77 -9.37
C VAL A 123 18.88 -9.27 -9.23
N SER A 124 18.79 -9.76 -8.00
CA SER A 124 18.52 -11.16 -7.67
C SER A 124 18.02 -11.32 -6.23
N GLY A 125 17.57 -12.51 -5.89
CA GLY A 125 17.09 -12.86 -4.57
C GLY A 125 15.60 -13.15 -4.56
N LYS A 126 15.20 -14.36 -4.23
CA LYS A 126 13.79 -14.77 -4.27
C LYS A 126 13.48 -15.80 -3.18
N TYR A 127 12.32 -15.69 -2.56
CA TYR A 127 11.73 -16.82 -1.85
C TYR A 127 11.23 -17.85 -2.87
N VAL A 128 11.93 -18.98 -2.95
CA VAL A 128 11.62 -20.06 -3.91
C VAL A 128 10.53 -21.00 -3.39
N ARG A 129 10.28 -20.96 -2.08
CA ARG A 129 9.15 -21.57 -1.36
C ARG A 129 9.01 -20.88 0.00
N ASP A 130 7.93 -21.18 0.71
CA ASP A 130 7.65 -20.61 2.03
C ASP A 130 8.86 -20.69 2.97
N GLY A 131 9.30 -19.52 3.44
CA GLY A 131 10.43 -19.37 4.35
C GLY A 131 11.82 -19.58 3.74
N VAL A 132 11.94 -20.10 2.50
CA VAL A 132 13.23 -20.42 1.88
C VAL A 132 13.60 -19.41 0.82
N TYR A 133 14.64 -18.65 1.11
CA TYR A 133 15.16 -17.63 0.22
C TYR A 133 16.51 -18.02 -0.34
N ASP A 134 16.63 -17.76 -1.63
CA ASP A 134 17.84 -17.95 -2.41
C ASP A 134 18.26 -16.59 -2.97
N ALA A 135 19.44 -16.12 -2.58
CA ALA A 135 19.99 -14.84 -3.03
C ALA A 135 20.39 -14.84 -4.51
N SER A 136 20.57 -16.01 -5.12
CA SER A 136 21.04 -16.19 -6.49
C SER A 136 19.91 -16.27 -7.52
N VAL A 137 18.70 -16.63 -7.09
CA VAL A 137 17.56 -16.80 -8.00
C VAL A 137 17.00 -15.45 -8.42
N VAL A 138 16.80 -15.29 -9.73
CA VAL A 138 16.16 -14.12 -10.34
C VAL A 138 14.71 -14.44 -10.65
N ASP A 139 13.79 -13.59 -10.19
CA ASP A 139 12.38 -13.71 -10.56
C ASP A 139 12.14 -13.33 -12.03
N GLN A 140 11.65 -14.28 -12.83
CA GLN A 140 11.38 -14.05 -14.25
C GLN A 140 10.04 -13.33 -14.48
N GLN A 141 9.16 -13.28 -13.48
CA GLN A 141 7.91 -12.54 -13.58
C GLN A 141 8.17 -11.06 -13.30
N LEU A 142 7.65 -10.17 -14.16
CA LEU A 142 7.78 -8.72 -14.00
C LEU A 142 7.14 -8.24 -12.70
N GLY A 143 7.80 -7.33 -12.00
CA GLY A 143 7.33 -6.72 -10.76
C GLY A 143 6.24 -5.68 -10.99
N CYS A 144 5.47 -5.41 -9.94
CA CYS A 144 4.35 -4.47 -9.99
C CYS A 144 4.75 -3.04 -10.40
N ALA A 145 5.90 -2.53 -9.96
CA ALA A 145 6.31 -1.16 -10.26
C ALA A 145 6.51 -0.95 -11.76
N GLY A 146 7.21 -1.87 -12.43
CA GLY A 146 7.40 -1.84 -13.88
C GLY A 146 6.08 -2.03 -14.64
N LEU A 147 5.20 -2.91 -14.16
CA LEU A 147 3.87 -3.10 -14.74
C LEU A 147 3.00 -1.84 -14.63
N LEU A 148 2.95 -1.21 -13.45
CA LEU A 148 2.22 0.04 -13.22
C LEU A 148 2.74 1.16 -14.12
N ALA A 149 4.06 1.34 -14.21
CA ALA A 149 4.66 2.34 -15.08
C ALA A 149 4.27 2.14 -16.56
N ALA A 150 4.32 0.90 -17.05
CA ALA A 150 3.90 0.56 -18.41
C ALA A 150 2.39 0.74 -18.62
N MET A 151 1.55 0.42 -17.61
CA MET A 151 0.11 0.64 -17.69
C MET A 151 -0.23 2.13 -17.76
N MET A 152 0.43 2.99 -16.98
CA MET A 152 0.21 4.45 -17.02
C MET A 152 0.52 5.08 -18.38
N GLN A 153 1.57 4.59 -19.05
CA GLN A 153 1.92 5.07 -20.40
C GLN A 153 0.83 4.73 -21.42
N LEU A 154 0.11 3.63 -21.22
CA LEU A 154 -0.93 3.15 -22.14
C LEU A 154 -2.33 3.63 -21.74
N ASP A 155 -2.55 3.91 -20.46
CA ASP A 155 -3.82 4.35 -19.89
C ASP A 155 -3.57 5.53 -18.93
N PRO A 156 -3.66 6.79 -19.44
CA PRO A 156 -3.38 7.98 -18.65
C PRO A 156 -4.44 8.27 -17.59
N THR A 157 -5.52 7.48 -17.51
CA THR A 157 -6.49 7.57 -16.41
C THR A 157 -5.95 6.99 -15.10
N ILE A 158 -4.84 6.24 -15.15
CA ILE A 158 -4.13 5.75 -13.98
C ILE A 158 -3.36 6.91 -13.36
N THR A 159 -3.82 7.35 -12.19
CA THR A 159 -3.19 8.42 -11.42
C THR A 159 -2.99 7.98 -9.98
N PHE A 160 -1.88 8.42 -9.38
CA PHE A 160 -1.57 8.25 -7.96
C PHE A 160 -1.85 9.50 -7.15
N SER A 161 -2.61 10.44 -7.71
CA SER A 161 -3.21 11.50 -6.93
C SER A 161 -4.13 10.80 -5.94
N GLY A 162 -3.63 10.58 -4.72
CA GLY A 162 -4.38 9.98 -3.63
C GLY A 162 -5.77 10.57 -3.68
N ALA A 163 -6.78 9.73 -3.90
CA ALA A 163 -8.16 10.15 -3.97
C ALA A 163 -8.36 11.08 -2.77
N LYS A 164 -8.70 12.36 -3.03
CA LYS A 164 -9.17 13.23 -1.97
C LYS A 164 -10.33 12.48 -1.33
N ILE A 165 -10.11 11.94 -0.14
CA ILE A 165 -11.19 11.58 0.76
C ILE A 165 -11.95 12.89 0.95
N ILE A 166 -13.12 13.02 0.35
CA ILE A 166 -14.09 13.99 0.83
C ILE A 166 -14.46 13.44 2.20
N PRO A 167 -14.11 14.11 3.31
CA PRO A 167 -14.53 13.64 4.62
C PRO A 167 -16.06 13.59 4.61
N ALA A 168 -16.63 12.52 5.17
CA ALA A 168 -18.01 12.58 5.62
C ALA A 168 -18.20 13.88 6.43
N THR A 169 -19.27 14.62 6.13
CA THR A 169 -19.70 15.87 6.79
C THR A 169 -19.30 15.90 8.26
N GLN A 170 -18.56 16.93 8.65
CA GLN A 170 -18.08 17.17 10.02
C GLN A 170 -19.16 16.82 11.07
N PRO A 171 -18.84 16.08 12.14
CA PRO A 171 -19.63 16.13 13.36
C PRO A 171 -19.72 17.58 13.85
N PRO A 172 -20.84 18.00 14.48
CA PRO A 172 -21.01 19.38 14.91
C PRO A 172 -19.84 19.83 15.81
N ALA A 173 -19.36 21.04 15.57
CA ALA A 173 -18.20 21.58 16.26
C ALA A 173 -18.42 21.57 17.79
N PRO A 174 -17.40 21.22 18.60
CA PRO A 174 -17.46 21.39 20.04
C PRO A 174 -17.59 22.88 20.40
N PRO A 175 -18.20 23.23 21.55
CA PRO A 175 -18.43 24.62 21.94
C PRO A 175 -17.11 25.40 22.02
N ARG A 176 -17.13 26.65 21.52
CA ARG A 176 -15.96 27.55 21.50
C ARG A 176 -15.42 27.74 22.92
N ARG A 177 -14.13 27.45 23.11
CA ARG A 177 -13.39 27.86 24.30
C ARG A 177 -13.22 29.39 24.33
N PRO A 178 -13.21 30.02 25.52
CA PRO A 178 -12.89 31.44 25.65
C PRO A 178 -11.47 31.75 25.15
N PRO A 179 -11.20 32.98 24.71
CA PRO A 179 -9.94 33.34 24.05
C PRO A 179 -8.73 33.09 24.94
N SER A 180 -7.68 32.51 24.36
CA SER A 180 -6.40 32.30 25.02
C SER A 180 -5.67 33.62 25.23
N VAL A 181 -5.27 33.89 26.47
CA VAL A 181 -4.38 34.99 26.83
C VAL A 181 -3.03 34.77 26.15
N THR A 182 -2.59 35.73 25.34
CA THR A 182 -1.29 35.68 24.65
C THR A 182 -0.17 35.78 25.68
N PRO A 183 0.81 34.86 25.74
CA PRO A 183 1.99 35.07 26.57
C PRO A 183 2.86 36.16 25.93
N SER A 184 3.07 37.25 26.67
CA SER A 184 3.94 38.36 26.31
C SER A 184 5.40 37.99 26.53
N ILE A 185 6.27 38.36 25.59
CA ILE A 185 7.74 38.16 25.62
C ILE A 185 8.42 38.92 26.77
N ARG A 186 7.69 39.76 27.52
CA ARG A 186 8.26 40.55 28.62
C ARG A 186 8.33 39.83 29.97
N ASP A 187 7.63 38.71 30.17
CA ASP A 187 7.64 37.96 31.44
C ASP A 187 7.57 36.43 31.21
N PRO A 188 8.70 35.72 31.16
CA PRO A 188 8.70 34.26 31.01
C PRO A 188 8.29 33.57 32.31
N ALA A 189 7.42 32.56 32.21
CA ALA A 189 7.05 31.70 33.33
C ALA A 189 8.23 30.85 33.81
N LYS A 190 8.37 30.69 35.14
CA LYS A 190 9.40 29.86 35.76
C LYS A 190 9.32 28.42 35.25
N GLY A 191 10.42 27.90 34.70
CA GLY A 191 10.53 26.52 34.18
C GLY A 191 10.39 26.37 32.66
N SER A 192 10.25 27.47 31.90
CA SER A 192 10.25 27.44 30.44
C SER A 192 11.64 27.18 29.86
N LEU A 193 11.71 26.56 28.67
CA LEU A 193 12.94 26.38 27.88
C LEU A 193 13.70 27.69 27.67
N GLY A 194 12.99 28.83 27.57
CA GLY A 194 13.60 30.16 27.48
C GLY A 194 14.38 30.57 28.73
N ALA A 195 13.97 30.13 29.93
CA ALA A 195 14.71 30.37 31.17
C ALA A 195 16.01 29.53 31.22
N PHE A 196 15.97 28.31 30.69
CA PHE A 196 17.14 27.43 30.61
C PHE A 196 18.25 28.00 29.70
N PHE A 197 17.88 28.59 28.56
CA PHE A 197 18.85 29.23 27.66
C PHE A 197 19.44 30.53 28.23
N VAL A 198 18.66 31.32 28.97
CA VAL A 198 19.15 32.55 29.62
C VAL A 198 20.12 32.24 30.77
N ASP A 199 19.82 31.23 31.59
CA ASP A 199 20.71 30.80 32.68
C ASP A 199 22.00 30.16 32.15
N LEU A 200 21.93 29.41 31.06
CA LEU A 200 23.10 28.84 30.38
C LEU A 200 24.03 29.92 29.81
N PHE A 201 23.47 30.99 29.22
CA PHE A 201 24.27 32.11 28.71
C PHE A 201 24.92 32.96 29.81
N LYS A 202 24.24 33.15 30.96
CA LYS A 202 24.82 33.85 32.13
C LYS A 202 25.96 33.06 32.76
N SER A 203 25.84 31.73 32.84
CA SER A 203 26.86 30.83 33.37
C SER A 203 28.14 30.80 32.51
N LEU A 204 28.01 30.94 31.18
CA LEU A 204 29.14 30.82 30.25
C LEU A 204 29.89 32.14 30.00
N PHE A 205 29.28 33.30 30.22
CA PHE A 205 29.87 34.59 29.82
C PHE A 205 29.83 35.71 30.87
N GLY A 206 29.36 35.44 32.10
CA GLY A 206 29.47 36.38 33.21
C GLY A 206 30.80 36.26 33.96
N LYS A 207 31.73 37.21 33.78
CA LYS A 207 32.84 37.48 34.73
C LYS A 207 32.45 38.71 35.58
N LYS A 208 32.77 38.81 36.86
CA LYS A 208 33.75 38.13 37.72
C LYS A 208 33.09 37.39 38.87
#